data_AF-A0A936ENJ7-F1
#
_entry.id   AF-A0A936ENJ7-F1
#
_cell.length_a   1.000
_cell.length_b   1.000
_cell.length_c   1.000
_cell.angle_alpha   90.00
_cell.angle_beta   90.00
_cell.angle_gamma   90.00
#
_symmetry.space_group_name_H-M   'P 1'
#
loop_
_entity.id
_entity.type
_entity.pdbx_description
1 polymer ?
#
loop_
_entity_poly.entity_id
_entity_poly.type
_entity_poly.pdbx_seq_one_letter_code
_entity_poly.pdbx_strand_id
1 'polypeptide(L)'
;MWTKLLIALLAFATVGCGSNSSNQSITINDTLADGTVVQRKSANNTNENSATGSGFWEKLVMVELKDANGVIAAIMPFPASWKIGASITGPNGIKVTEFPIRSFMNNYNPQLQQSYAMAGQQMRGMPGVEQLIQEDLVPWAQNNGMQLVKFYEIPEISRMDKWYSDQLYKAMPSRSEVVAIGIDWTNNDGNPYFMLLHLNISTSDAMQQWYYRVSGLEAEPNYFENAKKQYIFALSNTRYNLEPIMTYNQQEAQRVGQSWAAHNQRMAQNQANFEAQQRAFVNKSNAVNDAIMSGWRERNASSDRNQENYIDGIYERSNVQNTETGQQYKVQAGANQYWMNSNGEYISTKLNDYNPNLDDNMNAQKWQQLKEVKKQ
;
A
#
# COMPACT_ATOMS: atom_id res chain seq x y z
N MET A 1 -16.99 -13.00 19.18
CA MET A 1 -15.89 -13.83 19.75
C MET A 1 -16.04 -15.27 19.24
N TRP A 2 -16.18 -15.44 17.91
CA TRP A 2 -16.52 -16.68 17.20
C TRP A 2 -15.73 -16.72 15.89
N THR A 3 -14.41 -16.88 15.99
CA THR A 3 -13.50 -16.82 14.82
C THR A 3 -12.29 -17.75 14.99
N LYS A 4 -12.48 -18.97 15.51
CA LYS A 4 -11.34 -19.84 15.83
C LYS A 4 -11.45 -21.31 15.41
N LEU A 5 -12.34 -21.68 14.49
CA LEU A 5 -12.21 -23.02 13.88
C LEU A 5 -12.40 -23.13 12.38
N LEU A 6 -12.42 -22.01 11.65
CA LEU A 6 -12.05 -22.10 10.25
C LEU A 6 -11.57 -20.77 9.68
N ILE A 7 -10.28 -20.52 9.86
CA ILE A 7 -9.59 -19.47 9.13
C ILE A 7 -8.37 -20.12 8.47
N ALA A 8 -8.65 -20.81 7.37
CA ALA A 8 -7.71 -20.97 6.27
C ALA A 8 -7.90 -19.84 5.22
N LEU A 9 -8.47 -18.68 5.62
CA LEU A 9 -8.77 -17.54 4.75
C LEU A 9 -8.39 -16.20 5.44
N LEU A 10 -7.35 -15.59 4.89
CA LEU A 10 -7.02 -14.15 4.83
C LEU A 10 -6.58 -13.32 6.05
N ALA A 11 -5.61 -12.47 5.71
CA ALA A 11 -5.65 -11.01 5.79
C ALA A 11 -6.84 -10.37 6.55
N PHE A 12 -6.46 -9.50 7.50
CA PHE A 12 -7.16 -8.34 8.06
C PHE A 12 -8.57 -8.01 7.52
N ALA A 13 -9.58 -8.14 8.39
CA ALA A 13 -10.50 -7.05 8.78
C ALA A 13 -11.51 -7.52 9.86
N THR A 14 -12.01 -6.56 10.64
CA THR A 14 -12.76 -6.64 11.91
C THR A 14 -14.30 -6.49 11.77
N VAL A 15 -15.03 -6.85 12.87
CA VAL A 15 -16.46 -6.54 13.24
C VAL A 15 -17.53 -7.45 12.60
N GLY A 16 -18.60 -7.99 13.23
CA GLY A 16 -19.21 -7.95 14.59
C GLY A 16 -20.62 -8.60 14.58
N CYS A 17 -21.08 -9.14 15.74
CA CYS A 17 -22.45 -9.57 16.17
C CYS A 17 -23.25 -10.61 15.31
N GLY A 18 -24.06 -11.57 15.79
CA GLY A 18 -24.60 -11.97 17.10
C GLY A 18 -26.01 -12.57 16.90
N SER A 19 -26.30 -13.80 17.38
CA SER A 19 -27.67 -14.25 17.76
C SER A 19 -27.67 -15.65 18.41
N ASN A 20 -28.52 -15.77 19.45
CA ASN A 20 -28.81 -16.96 20.25
C ASN A 20 -29.75 -17.92 19.53
N SER A 21 -29.62 -19.23 19.76
CA SER A 21 -30.72 -20.19 19.59
C SER A 21 -30.54 -21.38 20.54
N SER A 22 -31.59 -21.63 21.31
CA SER A 22 -31.75 -22.65 22.35
C SER A 22 -31.85 -24.07 21.82
N ASN A 23 -31.23 -25.03 22.51
CA ASN A 23 -31.46 -26.47 22.32
C ASN A 23 -32.89 -26.85 22.71
N GLN A 24 -33.66 -27.41 21.77
CA GLN A 24 -34.86 -28.20 22.07
C GLN A 24 -34.57 -29.67 21.79
N SER A 25 -34.71 -30.53 22.80
CA SER A 25 -34.73 -31.97 22.65
C SER A 25 -36.09 -32.42 22.12
N ILE A 26 -36.08 -33.17 21.03
CA ILE A 26 -37.29 -33.75 20.42
C ILE A 26 -37.66 -35.01 21.19
N THR A 27 -38.91 -35.07 21.67
CA THR A 27 -39.53 -36.30 22.18
C THR A 27 -40.40 -36.88 21.07
N ILE A 28 -40.11 -38.11 20.63
CA ILE A 28 -40.91 -38.83 19.63
C ILE A 28 -41.76 -39.85 20.38
N ASN A 29 -43.08 -39.76 20.22
CA ASN A 29 -44.03 -40.76 20.70
C ASN A 29 -44.44 -41.63 19.51
N ASP A 30 -44.04 -42.90 19.50
CA ASP A 30 -44.56 -43.89 18.56
C ASP A 30 -45.72 -44.66 19.20
N THR A 31 -46.80 -44.82 18.43
CA THR A 31 -47.98 -45.60 18.84
C THR A 31 -48.01 -46.88 18.03
N LEU A 32 -47.96 -48.03 18.71
CA LEU A 32 -48.07 -49.34 18.06
C LEU A 32 -49.54 -49.70 17.81
N ALA A 33 -49.78 -50.63 16.88
CA ALA A 33 -51.10 -51.03 16.38
C ALA A 33 -52.06 -51.67 17.41
N ASP A 34 -51.62 -51.83 18.67
CA ASP A 34 -52.43 -52.33 19.81
C ASP A 34 -52.65 -51.24 20.88
N GLY A 35 -52.55 -49.96 20.50
CA GLY A 35 -52.88 -48.82 21.38
C GLY A 35 -51.91 -48.58 22.55
N THR A 36 -50.81 -49.31 22.63
CA THR A 36 -49.80 -49.14 23.68
C THR A 36 -48.81 -48.02 23.34
N VAL A 37 -48.69 -47.02 24.22
CA VAL A 37 -47.73 -45.92 24.11
C VAL A 37 -46.42 -46.33 24.78
N VAL A 38 -45.33 -46.44 24.01
CA VAL A 38 -43.98 -46.75 24.54
C VAL A 38 -43.12 -45.48 24.52
N GLN A 39 -42.78 -44.97 25.70
CA GLN A 39 -41.77 -43.91 25.83
C GLN A 39 -40.36 -44.53 25.73
N ARG A 40 -39.67 -44.36 24.61
CA ARG A 40 -38.23 -44.63 24.53
C ARG A 40 -37.44 -43.37 24.87
N LYS A 41 -36.89 -43.31 26.08
CA LYS A 41 -35.69 -42.50 26.31
C LYS A 41 -34.54 -43.18 25.57
N SER A 42 -33.99 -42.49 24.58
CA SER A 42 -32.78 -42.94 23.89
C SER A 42 -31.61 -42.86 24.87
N ALA A 43 -31.39 -43.94 25.62
CA ALA A 43 -30.16 -44.16 26.36
C ALA A 43 -29.09 -44.55 25.34
N ASN A 44 -28.20 -43.60 25.01
CA ASN A 44 -26.99 -43.93 24.28
C ASN A 44 -26.11 -44.80 25.18
N ASN A 45 -26.24 -46.11 25.01
CA ASN A 45 -25.35 -47.12 25.57
C ASN A 45 -23.91 -46.79 25.16
N THR A 46 -23.15 -46.25 26.09
CA THR A 46 -21.69 -46.17 26.01
C THR A 46 -21.19 -47.55 26.42
N ASN A 47 -20.86 -48.36 25.42
CA ASN A 47 -20.04 -49.54 25.63
C ASN A 47 -18.65 -49.06 26.06
N GLU A 48 -18.39 -49.10 27.35
CA GLU A 48 -17.04 -49.14 27.93
C GLU A 48 -16.38 -50.45 27.50
N ASN A 49 -15.77 -50.45 26.31
CA ASN A 49 -14.72 -51.41 26.01
C ASN A 49 -13.39 -50.79 26.44
N SER A 50 -13.07 -51.04 27.72
CA SER A 50 -11.75 -50.89 28.30
C SER A 50 -10.78 -51.85 27.60
N ALA A 51 -10.18 -51.39 26.49
CA ALA A 51 -9.10 -52.09 25.83
C ALA A 51 -7.77 -51.66 26.48
N THR A 52 -7.40 -52.35 27.55
CA THR A 52 -6.02 -52.41 28.03
C THR A 52 -5.19 -53.20 27.00
N GLY A 53 -4.47 -52.49 26.13
CA GLY A 53 -3.61 -53.12 25.12
C GLY A 53 -2.86 -52.12 24.25
N SER A 54 -1.54 -52.13 24.37
CA SER A 54 -0.55 -51.42 23.57
C SER A 54 -0.84 -51.42 22.05
N GLY A 55 -0.76 -50.25 21.42
CA GLY A 55 -0.34 -50.11 20.01
C GLY A 55 -1.39 -50.20 18.90
N PHE A 56 -2.69 -50.31 19.20
CA PHE A 56 -3.71 -50.32 18.14
C PHE A 56 -4.21 -48.92 17.78
N TRP A 57 -4.20 -48.62 16.48
CA TRP A 57 -4.84 -47.43 15.92
C TRP A 57 -6.34 -47.47 16.24
N GLU A 58 -6.85 -46.40 16.83
CA GLU A 58 -8.30 -46.22 16.99
C GLU A 58 -8.99 -46.14 15.62
N LYS A 59 -10.25 -46.58 15.60
CA LYS A 59 -11.10 -46.47 14.41
C LYS A 59 -11.18 -45.01 13.97
N LEU A 60 -10.79 -44.74 12.73
CA LEU A 60 -10.84 -43.40 12.14
C LEU A 60 -12.22 -43.10 11.53
N VAL A 61 -12.64 -41.85 11.62
CA VAL A 61 -13.81 -41.28 10.95
C VAL A 61 -13.40 -40.05 10.16
N MET A 62 -14.01 -39.86 8.99
CA MET A 62 -13.79 -38.69 8.16
C MET A 62 -14.59 -37.52 8.74
N VAL A 63 -13.89 -36.53 9.27
CA VAL A 63 -14.48 -35.33 9.84
C VAL A 63 -14.44 -34.22 8.81
N GLU A 64 -15.62 -33.68 8.49
CA GLU A 64 -15.76 -32.51 7.63
C GLU A 64 -15.50 -31.23 8.43
N LEU A 65 -14.59 -30.41 7.94
CA LEU A 65 -14.31 -29.08 8.44
C LEU A 65 -15.01 -28.05 7.55
N LYS A 66 -15.86 -27.23 8.15
CA LYS A 66 -16.66 -26.22 7.44
C LYS A 66 -16.17 -24.81 7.69
N ASP A 67 -16.14 -23.99 6.64
CA ASP A 67 -15.74 -22.59 6.74
C ASP A 67 -16.75 -21.73 7.49
N ALA A 68 -16.43 -20.44 7.67
CA ALA A 68 -17.34 -19.50 8.32
C ALA A 68 -18.70 -19.39 7.61
N ASN A 69 -18.77 -19.78 6.33
CA ASN A 69 -19.98 -19.80 5.52
C ASN A 69 -20.67 -21.18 5.50
N GLY A 70 -20.13 -22.17 6.21
CA GLY A 70 -20.65 -23.54 6.28
C GLY A 70 -20.21 -24.44 5.12
N VAL A 71 -19.32 -23.99 4.23
CA VAL A 71 -18.82 -24.76 3.09
C VAL A 71 -17.74 -25.72 3.56
N ILE A 72 -17.77 -26.98 3.13
CA ILE A 72 -16.74 -27.96 3.47
C ILE A 72 -15.41 -27.51 2.85
N ALA A 73 -14.46 -27.11 3.70
CA ALA A 73 -13.14 -26.66 3.30
C ALA A 73 -12.13 -27.82 3.30
N ALA A 74 -12.27 -28.77 4.22
CA ALA A 74 -11.40 -29.92 4.31
C ALA A 74 -12.09 -31.13 4.95
N ILE A 75 -11.56 -32.32 4.69
CA ILE A 75 -11.97 -33.57 5.32
C ILE A 75 -10.71 -34.21 5.92
N MET A 76 -10.76 -34.58 7.21
CA MET A 76 -9.62 -35.14 7.95
C MET A 76 -9.99 -36.45 8.64
N PRO A 77 -9.12 -37.50 8.60
CA PRO A 77 -9.36 -38.74 9.31
C PRO A 77 -8.90 -38.65 10.77
N PHE A 78 -9.84 -38.41 11.70
CA PHE A 78 -9.55 -38.43 13.14
C PHE A 78 -10.07 -39.70 13.80
N PRO A 79 -9.52 -40.10 14.97
CA PRO A 79 -10.13 -41.14 15.79
C PRO A 79 -11.59 -40.83 16.13
N ALA A 80 -12.46 -41.84 16.05
CA ALA A 80 -13.90 -41.71 16.30
C ALA A 80 -14.23 -41.23 17.72
N SER A 81 -13.31 -41.45 18.67
CA SER A 81 -13.45 -41.01 20.06
C SER A 81 -13.13 -39.52 20.24
N TRP A 82 -12.51 -38.87 19.25
CA TRP A 82 -12.13 -37.47 19.33
C TRP A 82 -13.30 -36.58 18.93
N LYS A 83 -13.51 -35.53 19.72
CA LYS A 83 -14.47 -34.47 19.44
C LYS A 83 -13.74 -33.34 18.73
N ILE A 84 -14.10 -33.14 17.47
CA ILE A 84 -13.56 -32.08 16.63
C ILE A 84 -14.59 -30.95 16.55
N GLY A 85 -14.21 -29.79 17.03
CA GLY A 85 -15.00 -28.56 17.05
C GLY A 85 -14.06 -27.41 17.40
N ALA A 86 -14.54 -26.35 18.05
CA ALA A 86 -13.73 -25.18 18.45
C ALA A 86 -12.40 -25.52 19.16
N SER A 87 -12.32 -26.72 19.74
CA SER A 87 -11.10 -27.38 20.22
C SER A 87 -11.16 -28.86 19.84
N ILE A 88 -10.00 -29.50 19.74
CA ILE A 88 -9.91 -30.96 19.60
C ILE A 88 -9.75 -31.54 21.01
N THR A 89 -10.61 -32.48 21.37
CA THR A 89 -10.52 -33.20 22.65
C THR A 89 -10.79 -34.69 22.44
N GLY A 90 -10.25 -35.55 23.28
CA GLY A 90 -10.44 -36.99 23.21
C GLY A 90 -10.41 -37.65 24.59
N PRO A 91 -10.52 -38.99 24.65
CA PRO A 91 -10.34 -39.74 25.89
C PRO A 91 -8.90 -39.58 26.44
N ASN A 92 -8.66 -40.03 27.68
CA ASN A 92 -7.33 -40.09 28.29
C ASN A 92 -6.57 -38.75 28.31
N GLY A 93 -7.30 -37.67 28.59
CA GLY A 93 -6.75 -36.32 28.66
C GLY A 93 -6.31 -35.72 27.33
N ILE A 94 -6.68 -36.32 26.18
CA ILE A 94 -6.30 -35.78 24.87
C ILE A 94 -6.91 -34.40 24.66
N LYS A 95 -6.07 -33.41 24.37
CA LYS A 95 -6.46 -32.03 24.07
C LYS A 95 -5.49 -31.41 23.09
N VAL A 96 -6.01 -30.76 22.04
CA VAL A 96 -5.22 -29.89 21.16
C VAL A 96 -5.58 -28.43 21.41
N THR A 97 -4.57 -27.62 21.71
CA THR A 97 -4.69 -26.18 21.95
C THR A 97 -4.05 -25.43 20.79
N GLU A 98 -4.82 -24.56 20.14
CA GLU A 98 -4.32 -23.69 19.07
C GLU A 98 -3.80 -22.36 19.64
N PHE A 99 -2.59 -21.98 19.26
CA PHE A 99 -1.99 -20.70 19.65
C PHE A 99 -2.22 -19.63 18.57
N PRO A 100 -2.29 -18.34 18.95
CA PRO A 100 -2.43 -17.25 17.97
C PRO A 100 -1.31 -17.25 16.93
N ILE A 101 -1.66 -16.97 15.68
CA ILE A 101 -0.71 -16.82 14.58
C ILE A 101 0.24 -15.66 14.88
N ARG A 102 1.53 -15.87 14.61
CA ARG A 102 2.56 -14.83 14.64
C ARG A 102 3.02 -14.55 13.22
N SER A 103 2.95 -13.29 12.80
CA SER A 103 3.31 -12.87 11.45
C SER A 103 4.33 -11.75 11.51
N PHE A 104 5.30 -11.82 10.61
CA PHE A 104 6.41 -10.90 10.50
C PHE A 104 6.65 -10.56 9.03
N MET A 105 7.25 -9.41 8.82
CA MET A 105 7.63 -8.92 7.51
C MET A 105 9.03 -8.32 7.60
N ASN A 106 9.80 -8.43 6.54
CA ASN A 106 11.06 -7.74 6.37
C ASN A 106 11.08 -7.12 4.98
N ASN A 107 11.15 -5.80 4.89
CA ASN A 107 11.24 -5.11 3.61
C ASN A 107 12.71 -4.91 3.25
N TYR A 108 13.11 -5.13 2.00
CA TYR A 108 14.51 -4.94 1.59
C TYR A 108 14.80 -3.51 1.10
N ASN A 109 13.77 -2.67 0.92
CA ASN A 109 13.94 -1.26 0.59
C ASN A 109 14.21 -0.43 1.87
N PRO A 110 15.38 0.20 2.01
CA PRO A 110 15.75 0.98 3.21
C PRO A 110 14.80 2.15 3.52
N GLN A 111 14.23 2.79 2.49
CA GLN A 111 13.30 3.90 2.69
C GLN A 111 11.97 3.41 3.29
N LEU A 112 11.51 2.24 2.85
CA LEU A 112 10.33 1.61 3.43
C LEU A 112 10.63 1.10 4.83
N GLN A 113 11.80 0.51 5.06
CA GLN A 113 12.22 0.06 6.39
C GLN A 113 12.09 1.17 7.45
N GLN A 114 12.57 2.37 7.15
CA GLN A 114 12.46 3.51 8.06
C GLN A 114 11.00 3.92 8.30
N SER A 115 10.16 3.91 7.26
CA SER A 115 8.74 4.22 7.39
C SER A 115 8.00 3.22 8.29
N TYR A 116 8.30 1.93 8.17
CA TYR A 116 7.73 0.87 8.99
C TYR A 116 8.20 0.96 10.44
N ALA A 117 9.49 1.25 10.66
CA ALA A 117 10.03 1.47 11.99
C ALA A 117 9.38 2.66 12.69
N MET A 118 9.14 3.78 11.99
CA MET A 118 8.42 4.94 12.53
C MET A 118 6.94 4.63 12.84
N ALA A 119 6.31 3.72 12.09
CA ALA A 119 4.96 3.23 12.37
C ALA A 119 4.88 2.19 13.49
N GLY A 120 6.01 1.87 14.15
CA GLY A 120 6.07 0.88 15.21
C GLY A 120 5.93 -0.57 14.74
N GLN A 121 6.02 -0.82 13.43
CA GLN A 121 5.99 -2.19 12.90
C GLN A 121 7.36 -2.83 13.07
N GLN A 122 7.39 -3.97 13.77
CA GLN A 122 8.60 -4.77 13.92
C GLN A 122 8.89 -5.51 12.63
N MET A 123 9.99 -5.14 11.98
CA MET A 123 10.49 -5.91 10.85
C MET A 123 11.45 -6.98 11.32
N ARG A 124 11.22 -8.22 10.90
CA ARG A 124 12.03 -9.36 11.28
C ARG A 124 12.13 -10.29 10.09
N GLY A 125 13.34 -10.53 9.60
CA GLY A 125 13.61 -11.62 8.66
C GLY A 125 13.47 -12.97 9.36
N MET A 126 13.20 -14.03 8.60
CA MET A 126 13.11 -15.38 9.14
C MET A 126 14.49 -15.82 9.66
N PRO A 127 14.69 -16.06 10.97
CA PRO A 127 16.00 -16.37 11.53
C PRO A 127 16.45 -17.83 11.30
N GLY A 128 15.63 -18.64 10.63
CA GLY A 128 15.80 -20.09 10.54
C GLY A 128 15.08 -20.83 11.66
N VAL A 129 14.83 -22.12 11.49
CA VAL A 129 13.95 -22.90 12.38
C VAL A 129 14.52 -23.01 13.80
N GLU A 130 15.81 -23.33 13.93
CA GLU A 130 16.43 -23.51 15.24
C GLU A 130 16.40 -22.22 16.05
N GLN A 131 16.84 -21.10 15.44
CA GLN A 131 16.83 -19.80 16.11
C GLN A 131 15.40 -19.33 16.41
N LEU A 132 14.43 -19.59 15.53
CA LEU A 132 13.01 -19.32 15.81
C LEU A 132 12.55 -20.07 17.07
N ILE A 133 12.88 -21.36 17.20
CA ILE A 133 12.51 -22.15 18.38
C ILE A 133 13.18 -21.59 19.63
N GLN A 134 14.47 -21.26 19.57
CA GLN A 134 15.24 -20.74 20.70
C GLN A 134 14.78 -19.35 21.16
N GLU A 135 14.40 -18.47 20.23
CA GLU A 135 14.02 -17.09 20.55
C GLU A 135 12.54 -16.96 20.94
N ASP A 136 11.66 -17.71 20.27
CA ASP A 136 10.21 -17.49 20.41
C ASP A 136 9.53 -18.56 21.28
N LEU A 137 9.94 -19.83 21.16
CA LEU A 137 9.24 -20.94 21.80
C LEU A 137 9.86 -21.39 23.11
N VAL A 138 11.19 -21.47 23.19
CA VAL A 138 11.89 -21.88 24.41
C VAL A 138 11.59 -20.94 25.59
N PRO A 139 11.65 -19.60 25.45
CA PRO A 139 11.32 -18.71 26.57
C PRO A 139 9.87 -18.83 26.99
N TRP A 140 8.95 -18.98 26.02
CA TRP A 140 7.55 -19.24 26.33
C TRP A 140 7.37 -20.56 27.07
N ALA A 141 8.02 -21.63 26.61
CA ALA A 141 7.93 -22.96 27.21
C ALA A 141 8.51 -23.00 28.62
N GLN A 142 9.68 -22.39 28.84
CA GLN A 142 10.30 -22.28 30.17
C GLN A 142 9.41 -21.51 31.15
N ASN A 143 8.78 -20.41 30.71
CA ASN A 143 7.81 -19.67 31.51
C ASN A 143 6.55 -20.47 31.85
N ASN A 144 6.28 -21.55 31.11
CA ASN A 144 5.20 -22.50 31.37
C ASN A 144 5.71 -23.82 31.98
N GLY A 145 6.95 -23.87 32.47
CA GLY A 145 7.50 -25.05 33.12
C GLY A 145 7.75 -26.22 32.18
N MET A 146 8.11 -25.95 30.93
CA MET A 146 8.44 -26.98 29.94
C MET A 146 9.93 -26.93 29.57
N GLN A 147 10.48 -28.11 29.32
CA GLN A 147 11.85 -28.32 28.88
C GLN A 147 11.86 -28.94 27.49
N LEU A 148 12.68 -28.39 26.60
CA LEU A 148 12.82 -28.87 25.23
C LEU A 148 13.50 -30.24 25.23
N VAL A 149 12.87 -31.23 24.60
CA VAL A 149 13.47 -32.56 24.40
C VAL A 149 14.16 -32.61 23.04
N LYS A 150 13.41 -32.29 21.97
CA LYS A 150 13.91 -32.27 20.59
C LYS A 150 12.91 -31.56 19.67
N PHE A 151 13.38 -31.18 18.49
CA PHE A 151 12.54 -30.79 17.38
C PHE A 151 12.97 -31.49 16.09
N TYR A 152 12.04 -31.70 15.17
CA TYR A 152 12.27 -32.40 13.91
C TYR A 152 11.23 -31.99 12.87
N GLU A 153 11.59 -32.03 11.59
CA GLU A 153 10.62 -31.84 10.51
C GLU A 153 9.64 -33.01 10.43
N ILE A 154 8.39 -32.73 10.05
CA ILE A 154 7.36 -33.71 9.71
C ILE A 154 7.04 -33.58 8.21
N PRO A 155 7.80 -34.27 7.33
CA PRO A 155 7.75 -34.03 5.88
C PRO A 155 6.38 -34.26 5.25
N GLU A 156 5.57 -35.17 5.81
CA GLU A 156 4.24 -35.47 5.32
C GLU A 156 3.31 -34.26 5.47
N ILE A 157 3.42 -33.55 6.60
CA ILE A 157 2.65 -32.32 6.83
C ILE A 157 3.24 -31.17 6.02
N SER A 158 4.58 -31.03 5.97
CA SER A 158 5.25 -30.02 5.11
C SER A 158 4.75 -30.12 3.66
N ARG A 159 4.66 -31.34 3.11
CA ARG A 159 4.19 -31.59 1.75
C ARG A 159 2.73 -31.20 1.55
N MET A 160 1.87 -31.55 2.50
CA MET A 160 0.43 -31.23 2.45
C MET A 160 0.20 -29.72 2.52
N ASP A 161 0.86 -29.03 3.46
CA ASP A 161 0.76 -27.58 3.61
C ASP A 161 1.33 -26.85 2.39
N LYS A 162 2.45 -27.34 1.83
CA LYS A 162 3.01 -26.80 0.59
C LYS A 162 2.03 -26.95 -0.57
N TRP A 163 1.44 -28.13 -0.74
CA TRP A 163 0.45 -28.37 -1.79
C TRP A 163 -0.70 -27.38 -1.68
N TYR A 164 -1.25 -27.19 -0.46
CA TYR A 164 -2.33 -26.22 -0.22
C TYR A 164 -1.88 -24.78 -0.51
N SER A 165 -0.73 -24.37 0.00
CA SER A 165 -0.17 -23.03 -0.21
C SER A 165 0.11 -22.73 -1.68
N ASP A 166 0.45 -23.73 -2.49
CA ASP A 166 0.70 -23.58 -3.91
C ASP A 166 -0.60 -23.48 -4.73
N GLN A 167 -1.75 -23.91 -4.18
CA GLN A 167 -3.04 -23.66 -4.80
C GLN A 167 -3.53 -22.21 -4.62
N LEU A 168 -3.01 -21.47 -3.64
CA LEU A 168 -3.48 -20.11 -3.35
C LEU A 168 -2.94 -19.09 -4.35
N TYR A 169 -3.77 -18.11 -4.71
CA TYR A 169 -3.37 -17.00 -5.56
C TYR A 169 -2.23 -16.19 -4.94
N LYS A 170 -1.17 -15.93 -5.72
CA LYS A 170 -0.01 -15.14 -5.32
C LYS A 170 0.03 -13.87 -6.17
N ALA A 171 -0.20 -12.72 -5.55
CA ALA A 171 -0.25 -11.42 -6.23
C ALA A 171 1.11 -10.96 -6.79
N MET A 172 2.20 -11.46 -6.22
CA MET A 172 3.56 -11.20 -6.68
C MET A 172 4.30 -12.52 -6.89
N PRO A 173 5.23 -12.58 -7.86
CA PRO A 173 6.16 -13.70 -7.95
C PRO A 173 6.94 -13.77 -6.64
N SER A 174 6.79 -14.88 -5.92
CA SER A 174 7.50 -15.14 -4.68
C SER A 174 7.87 -16.60 -4.60
N ARG A 175 9.02 -16.88 -3.98
CA ARG A 175 9.40 -18.23 -3.57
C ARG A 175 8.72 -18.51 -2.23
N SER A 176 7.95 -19.58 -2.18
CA SER A 176 7.29 -20.05 -0.94
C SER A 176 8.02 -21.26 -0.37
N GLU A 177 8.36 -21.19 0.92
CA GLU A 177 8.87 -22.29 1.71
C GLU A 177 7.87 -22.59 2.82
N VAL A 178 7.49 -23.87 2.94
CA VAL A 178 6.48 -24.33 3.90
C VAL A 178 7.02 -25.55 4.60
N VAL A 179 7.07 -25.49 5.93
CA VAL A 179 7.69 -26.53 6.76
C VAL A 179 6.84 -26.76 7.99
N ALA A 180 6.63 -28.03 8.35
CA ALA A 180 6.00 -28.43 9.59
C ALA A 180 7.05 -29.03 10.54
N ILE A 181 7.15 -28.49 11.75
CA ILE A 181 8.13 -28.91 12.77
C ILE A 181 7.39 -29.48 13.98
N GLY A 182 7.68 -30.72 14.31
CA GLY A 182 7.32 -31.32 15.58
C GLY A 182 8.32 -30.94 16.66
N ILE A 183 7.83 -30.58 17.84
CA ILE A 183 8.65 -30.21 18.99
C ILE A 183 8.15 -30.98 20.20
N ASP A 184 8.97 -31.89 20.71
CA ASP A 184 8.69 -32.66 21.92
C ASP A 184 9.21 -31.89 23.14
N TRP A 185 8.37 -31.78 24.16
CA TRP A 185 8.64 -31.13 25.43
C TRP A 185 8.35 -32.08 26.59
N THR A 186 8.97 -31.81 27.74
CA THR A 186 8.61 -32.39 29.03
C THR A 186 8.12 -31.28 29.94
N ASN A 187 6.96 -31.43 30.57
CA ASN A 187 6.44 -30.45 31.52
C ASN A 187 7.07 -30.61 32.92
N ASN A 188 6.72 -29.74 33.87
CA ASN A 188 7.23 -29.77 35.25
C ASN A 188 6.96 -31.10 35.98
N ASP A 189 5.90 -31.81 35.61
CA ASP A 189 5.52 -33.10 36.20
C ASP A 189 6.23 -34.29 35.55
N GLY A 190 7.08 -34.04 34.55
CA GLY A 190 7.72 -35.09 33.75
C GLY A 190 6.83 -35.66 32.64
N ASN A 191 5.63 -35.13 32.45
CA ASN A 191 4.70 -35.59 31.43
C ASN A 191 5.08 -35.04 30.05
N PRO A 192 4.88 -35.85 28.99
CA PRO A 192 5.21 -35.43 27.63
C PRO A 192 4.18 -34.42 27.09
N TYR A 193 4.67 -33.47 26.30
CA TYR A 193 3.87 -32.47 25.61
C TYR A 193 4.40 -32.28 24.19
N PHE A 194 3.52 -32.19 23.20
CA PHE A 194 3.93 -32.04 21.79
C PHE A 194 3.47 -30.70 21.25
N MET A 195 4.32 -30.01 20.50
CA MET A 195 3.91 -28.90 19.65
C MET A 195 4.12 -29.22 18.18
N LEU A 196 3.16 -28.79 17.36
CA LEU A 196 3.29 -28.75 15.92
C LEU A 196 3.36 -27.29 15.49
N LEU A 197 4.51 -26.89 14.94
CA LEU A 197 4.71 -25.58 14.33
C LEU A 197 4.53 -25.71 12.82
N HIS A 198 3.61 -24.95 12.25
CA HIS A 198 3.50 -24.77 10.81
C HIS A 198 4.13 -23.44 10.44
N LEU A 199 5.15 -23.46 9.58
CA LEU A 199 5.89 -22.31 9.12
C LEU A 199 5.59 -22.05 7.65
N ASN A 200 5.29 -20.80 7.31
CA ASN A 200 5.15 -20.35 5.93
C ASN A 200 6.03 -19.11 5.71
N ILE A 201 6.89 -19.18 4.69
CA ILE A 201 7.81 -18.10 4.30
C ILE A 201 7.54 -17.80 2.84
N SER A 202 7.26 -16.54 2.52
CA SER A 202 7.18 -16.01 1.16
C SER A 202 8.26 -14.96 0.99
N THR A 203 9.16 -15.19 0.04
CA THR A 203 10.25 -14.25 -0.28
C THR A 203 10.13 -13.79 -1.71
N SER A 204 10.15 -12.48 -1.91
CA SER A 204 10.28 -11.81 -3.21
C SER A 204 11.51 -10.92 -3.22
N ASP A 205 11.81 -10.31 -4.37
CA ASP A 205 12.94 -9.37 -4.48
C ASP A 205 12.77 -8.12 -3.62
N ALA A 206 11.53 -7.78 -3.25
CA ALA A 206 11.22 -6.56 -2.49
C ALA A 206 11.10 -6.81 -0.99
N MET A 207 10.64 -8.00 -0.58
CA MET A 207 10.36 -8.30 0.83
C MET A 207 10.33 -9.80 1.13
N GLN A 208 10.45 -10.12 2.41
CA GLN A 208 10.09 -11.41 2.96
C GLN A 208 8.92 -11.24 3.92
N GLN A 209 7.89 -12.07 3.76
CA GLN A 209 6.80 -12.22 4.72
C GLN A 209 6.82 -13.64 5.22
N TRP A 210 6.68 -13.81 6.52
CA TRP A 210 6.59 -15.15 7.10
C TRP A 210 5.67 -15.13 8.30
N TYR A 211 5.11 -16.29 8.58
CA TYR A 211 4.30 -16.49 9.76
C TYR A 211 4.43 -17.92 10.23
N TYR A 212 4.15 -18.13 11.51
CA TYR A 212 3.97 -19.46 12.04
C TYR A 212 2.72 -19.55 12.89
N ARG A 213 2.15 -20.74 12.93
CA ARG A 213 1.13 -21.14 13.91
C ARG A 213 1.63 -22.34 14.68
N VAL A 214 1.18 -22.48 15.91
CA VAL A 214 1.54 -23.60 16.78
C VAL A 214 0.28 -24.23 17.30
N SER A 215 0.23 -25.56 17.29
CA SER A 215 -0.77 -26.36 17.97
C SER A 215 -0.07 -27.19 19.05
N GLY A 216 -0.57 -27.17 20.28
CA GLY A 216 -0.08 -27.99 21.38
C GLY A 216 -0.97 -29.22 21.59
N LEU A 217 -0.40 -30.39 21.78
CA LEU A 217 -1.08 -31.65 22.10
C LEU A 217 -0.67 -32.12 23.49
N GLU A 218 -1.68 -32.31 24.34
CA GLU A 218 -1.60 -32.90 25.66
C GLU A 218 -2.33 -34.25 25.64
N ALA A 219 -1.84 -35.22 26.41
CA ALA A 219 -2.51 -36.49 26.70
C ALA A 219 -1.88 -37.13 27.94
N GLU A 220 -2.56 -38.10 28.54
CA GLU A 220 -1.96 -38.92 29.60
C GLU A 220 -0.70 -39.65 29.08
N PRO A 221 0.36 -39.81 29.90
CA PRO A 221 1.66 -40.32 29.44
C PRO A 221 1.61 -41.65 28.70
N ASN A 222 0.74 -42.57 29.14
CA ASN A 222 0.59 -43.90 28.54
C ASN A 222 -0.07 -43.87 27.15
N TYR A 223 -0.76 -42.79 26.81
CA TYR A 223 -1.51 -42.63 25.56
C TYR A 223 -0.91 -41.58 24.63
N PHE A 224 0.03 -40.77 25.12
CA PHE A 224 0.61 -39.64 24.41
C PHE A 224 1.21 -40.00 23.05
N GLU A 225 2.06 -41.03 22.98
CA GLU A 225 2.71 -41.39 21.71
C GLU A 225 1.70 -41.88 20.66
N ASN A 226 0.60 -42.51 21.07
CA ASN A 226 -0.46 -42.89 20.14
C ASN A 226 -1.25 -41.66 19.67
N ALA A 227 -1.64 -40.78 20.60
CA ALA A 227 -2.34 -39.54 20.28
C ALA A 227 -1.51 -38.66 19.33
N LYS A 228 -0.20 -38.54 19.55
CA LYS A 228 0.73 -37.80 18.68
C LYS A 228 0.76 -38.37 17.27
N LYS A 229 0.87 -39.69 17.13
CA LYS A 229 0.85 -40.38 15.83
C LYS A 229 -0.47 -40.17 15.10
N GLN A 230 -1.60 -40.29 15.80
CA GLN A 230 -2.92 -40.08 15.23
C GLN A 230 -3.17 -38.64 14.81
N TYR A 231 -2.70 -37.67 15.60
CA TYR A 231 -2.78 -36.26 15.25
C TYR A 231 -1.99 -35.94 13.97
N ILE A 232 -0.73 -36.39 13.91
CA ILE A 232 0.12 -36.21 12.72
C ILE A 232 -0.48 -36.92 11.50
N PHE A 233 -1.03 -38.13 11.69
CA PHE A 233 -1.70 -38.87 10.62
C PHE A 233 -2.93 -38.13 10.09
N ALA A 234 -3.77 -37.59 10.97
CA ALA A 234 -4.97 -36.85 10.58
C ALA A 234 -4.61 -35.64 9.71
N LEU A 235 -3.61 -34.85 10.14
CA LEU A 235 -3.17 -33.66 9.42
C LEU A 235 -2.49 -33.99 8.08
N SER A 236 -1.61 -35.00 8.06
CA SER A 236 -0.96 -35.42 6.81
C SER A 236 -1.92 -36.03 5.78
N ASN A 237 -3.08 -36.51 6.20
CA ASN A 237 -4.11 -37.09 5.34
C ASN A 237 -5.32 -36.18 5.12
N THR A 238 -5.16 -34.87 5.36
CA THR A 238 -6.18 -33.86 5.07
C THR A 238 -6.50 -33.84 3.58
N ARG A 239 -7.78 -33.81 3.24
CA ARG A 239 -8.27 -33.61 1.88
C ARG A 239 -8.96 -32.27 1.79
N TYR A 240 -8.32 -31.30 1.14
CA TYR A 240 -8.92 -29.99 0.93
C TYR A 240 -9.93 -30.01 -0.22
N ASN A 241 -11.01 -29.27 -0.06
CA ASN A 241 -11.93 -29.00 -1.15
C ASN A 241 -11.35 -27.91 -2.06
N LEU A 242 -11.30 -28.17 -3.37
CA LEU A 242 -10.74 -27.24 -4.35
C LEU A 242 -11.70 -26.08 -4.67
N GLU A 243 -13.01 -26.29 -4.59
CA GLU A 243 -13.99 -25.27 -4.98
C GLU A 243 -13.86 -23.98 -4.15
N PRO A 244 -13.81 -24.02 -2.80
CA PRO A 244 -13.56 -22.83 -1.99
C PRO A 244 -12.23 -22.13 -2.32
N ILE A 245 -11.19 -22.90 -2.63
CA ILE A 245 -9.87 -22.36 -2.99
C ILE A 245 -9.96 -21.62 -4.32
N MET A 246 -10.64 -22.19 -5.31
CA MET A 246 -10.85 -21.55 -6.62
C MET A 246 -11.67 -20.27 -6.51
N THR A 247 -12.77 -20.29 -5.73
CA THR A 247 -13.59 -19.10 -5.48
C THR A 247 -12.77 -18.00 -4.82
N TYR A 248 -11.99 -18.35 -3.80
CA TYR A 248 -11.09 -17.42 -3.14
C TYR A 248 -10.09 -16.80 -4.11
N ASN A 249 -9.41 -17.63 -4.90
CA ASN A 249 -8.41 -17.17 -5.87
C ASN A 249 -9.01 -16.23 -6.92
N GLN A 250 -10.23 -16.50 -7.39
CA GLN A 250 -10.92 -15.63 -8.34
C GLN A 250 -11.22 -14.26 -7.71
N GLN A 251 -11.72 -14.24 -6.48
CA GLN A 251 -12.00 -12.99 -5.76
C GLN A 251 -10.72 -12.19 -5.51
N GLU A 252 -9.65 -12.86 -5.11
CA GLU A 252 -8.38 -12.20 -4.81
C GLU A 252 -7.70 -11.67 -6.08
N ALA A 253 -7.74 -12.43 -7.18
CA ALA A 253 -7.26 -11.97 -8.49
C ALA A 253 -8.03 -10.74 -8.98
N GLN A 254 -9.36 -10.70 -8.81
CA GLN A 254 -10.18 -9.54 -9.14
C GLN A 254 -9.82 -8.33 -8.27
N ARG A 255 -9.68 -8.52 -6.95
CA ARG A 255 -9.31 -7.46 -6.00
C ARG A 255 -7.95 -6.85 -6.32
N VAL A 256 -6.96 -7.70 -6.59
CA VAL A 256 -5.62 -7.28 -6.98
C VAL A 256 -5.65 -6.58 -8.34
N GLY A 257 -6.41 -7.08 -9.31
CA GLY A 257 -6.60 -6.44 -10.61
C GLY A 257 -7.21 -5.03 -10.50
N GLN A 258 -8.24 -4.85 -9.65
CA GLN A 258 -8.83 -3.54 -9.38
C GLN A 258 -7.84 -2.59 -8.71
N SER A 259 -7.06 -3.09 -7.74
CA SER A 259 -6.02 -2.30 -7.06
C SER A 259 -4.94 -1.83 -8.04
N TRP A 260 -4.48 -2.71 -8.93
CA TRP A 260 -3.51 -2.35 -10.00
C TRP A 260 -4.08 -1.34 -10.98
N ALA A 261 -5.33 -1.50 -11.43
CA ALA A 261 -5.98 -0.53 -12.31
C ALA A 261 -6.07 0.86 -11.65
N ALA A 262 -6.47 0.92 -10.38
CA ALA A 262 -6.52 2.18 -9.63
C ALA A 262 -5.12 2.78 -9.40
N HIS A 263 -4.10 1.95 -9.16
CA HIS A 263 -2.72 2.40 -9.06
C HIS A 263 -2.22 3.01 -10.38
N ASN A 264 -2.45 2.33 -11.51
CA ASN A 264 -2.05 2.80 -12.83
C ASN A 264 -2.76 4.11 -13.21
N GLN A 265 -4.05 4.25 -12.86
CA GLN A 265 -4.78 5.50 -13.07
C GLN A 265 -4.17 6.66 -12.28
N ARG A 266 -3.81 6.43 -11.01
CA ARG A 266 -3.11 7.45 -10.19
C ARG A 266 -1.74 7.81 -10.76
N MET A 267 -0.98 6.84 -11.26
CA MET A 267 0.31 7.10 -11.90
C MET A 267 0.18 7.94 -13.17
N ALA A 268 -0.79 7.62 -14.03
CA ALA A 268 -1.07 8.40 -15.23
C ALA A 268 -1.48 9.85 -14.89
N GLN A 269 -2.32 10.04 -13.86
CA GLN A 269 -2.70 11.36 -13.37
C GLN A 269 -1.50 12.13 -12.79
N ASN A 270 -0.65 11.48 -12.00
CA ASN A 270 0.55 12.09 -11.43
C ASN A 270 1.53 12.50 -12.53
N GLN A 271 1.71 11.67 -13.55
CA GLN A 271 2.54 12.00 -14.72
C GLN A 271 1.98 13.22 -15.46
N ALA A 272 0.68 13.23 -15.76
CA ALA A 272 0.04 14.37 -16.43
C ALA A 272 0.17 15.67 -15.61
N ASN A 273 0.02 15.59 -14.28
CA ASN A 273 0.19 16.71 -13.37
C ASN A 273 1.64 17.21 -13.36
N PHE A 274 2.61 16.30 -13.33
CA PHE A 274 4.03 16.64 -13.37
C PHE A 274 4.40 17.31 -14.69
N GLU A 275 3.94 16.79 -15.83
CA GLU A 275 4.14 17.39 -17.15
C GLU A 275 3.45 18.76 -17.26
N ALA A 276 2.27 18.93 -16.67
CA ALA A 276 1.59 20.22 -16.60
C ALA A 276 2.36 21.24 -15.74
N GLN A 277 2.91 20.81 -14.60
CA GLN A 277 3.75 21.65 -13.75
C GLN A 277 5.05 22.05 -14.45
N GLN A 278 5.70 21.13 -15.17
CA GLN A 278 6.88 21.45 -15.98
C GLN A 278 6.56 22.47 -17.07
N ARG A 279 5.45 22.29 -17.81
CA ARG A 279 5.01 23.28 -18.81
C ARG A 279 4.70 24.63 -18.17
N ALA A 280 4.04 24.66 -17.02
CA ALA A 280 3.77 25.89 -16.28
C ALA A 280 5.07 26.56 -15.80
N PHE A 281 6.06 25.78 -15.37
CA PHE A 281 7.37 26.27 -14.97
C PHE A 281 8.14 26.88 -16.16
N VAL A 282 8.17 26.20 -17.30
CA VAL A 282 8.77 26.72 -18.54
C VAL A 282 8.08 28.01 -18.99
N ASN A 283 6.75 28.03 -19.01
CA ASN A 283 5.99 29.23 -19.38
C ASN A 283 6.25 30.39 -18.42
N LYS A 284 6.34 30.12 -17.10
CA LYS A 284 6.69 31.14 -16.10
C LYS A 284 8.12 31.64 -16.28
N SER A 285 9.07 30.73 -16.54
CA SER A 285 10.47 31.08 -16.80
C SER A 285 10.61 31.97 -18.04
N ASN A 286 9.93 31.62 -19.14
CA ASN A 286 9.89 32.43 -20.36
C ASN A 286 9.26 33.80 -20.11
N ALA A 287 8.11 33.85 -19.43
CA ALA A 287 7.45 35.12 -19.11
C ALA A 287 8.30 36.02 -18.20
N VAL A 288 9.05 35.44 -17.24
CA VAL A 288 9.98 36.20 -16.40
C VAL A 288 11.16 36.72 -17.21
N ASN A 289 11.76 35.90 -18.08
CA ASN A 289 12.83 36.34 -18.97
C ASN A 289 12.36 37.44 -19.93
N ASP A 290 11.16 37.31 -20.50
CA ASP A 290 10.56 38.32 -21.37
C ASP A 290 10.30 39.64 -20.62
N ALA A 291 9.80 39.57 -19.38
CA ALA A 291 9.58 40.75 -18.52
C ALA A 291 10.89 41.43 -18.10
N ILE A 292 11.95 40.65 -17.83
CA ILE A 292 13.28 41.21 -17.55
C ILE A 292 13.84 41.91 -18.79
N MET A 293 13.70 41.28 -19.97
CA MET A 293 14.16 41.85 -21.23
C MET A 293 13.35 43.09 -21.63
N SER A 294 12.03 43.11 -21.44
CA SER A 294 11.22 44.30 -21.67
C SER A 294 11.60 45.44 -20.72
N GLY A 295 11.76 45.16 -19.42
CA GLY A 295 12.19 46.15 -18.44
C GLY A 295 13.62 46.66 -18.67
N TRP A 296 14.52 45.86 -19.27
CA TRP A 296 15.82 46.33 -19.72
C TRP A 296 15.71 47.26 -20.93
N ARG A 297 14.92 46.88 -21.95
CA ARG A 297 14.67 47.72 -23.15
C ARG A 297 14.05 49.06 -22.78
N GLU A 298 13.05 49.07 -21.90
CA GLU A 298 12.38 50.29 -21.44
C GLU A 298 13.34 51.21 -20.67
N ARG A 299 14.21 50.66 -19.81
CA ARG A 299 15.23 51.43 -19.10
C ARG A 299 16.27 52.03 -20.05
N ASN A 300 16.72 51.28 -21.05
CA ASN A 300 17.63 51.81 -22.06
C ASN A 300 16.98 52.94 -22.88
N ALA A 301 15.76 52.72 -23.37
CA ALA A 301 15.01 53.75 -24.10
C ALA A 301 14.75 55.01 -23.25
N SER A 302 14.52 54.86 -21.94
CA SER A 302 14.36 55.99 -21.02
C SER A 302 15.69 56.72 -20.76
N SER A 303 16.79 55.97 -20.58
CA SER A 303 18.13 56.53 -20.44
C SER A 303 18.54 57.32 -21.68
N ASP A 304 18.31 56.78 -22.88
CA ASP A 304 18.60 57.46 -24.15
C ASP A 304 17.81 58.76 -24.27
N ARG A 305 16.51 58.75 -23.92
CA ARG A 305 15.67 59.98 -23.89
C ARG A 305 16.18 61.00 -22.89
N ASN A 306 16.59 60.56 -21.69
CA ASN A 306 17.09 61.48 -20.66
C ASN A 306 18.45 62.06 -21.02
N GLN A 307 19.34 61.25 -21.61
CA GLN A 307 20.61 61.71 -22.13
C GLN A 307 20.41 62.69 -23.28
N GLU A 308 19.48 62.40 -24.19
CA GLU A 308 19.10 63.32 -25.27
C GLU A 308 18.59 64.66 -24.71
N ASN A 309 17.68 64.63 -23.73
CA ASN A 309 17.16 65.84 -23.08
C ASN A 309 18.27 66.63 -22.35
N TYR A 310 19.23 65.94 -21.71
CA TYR A 310 20.36 66.60 -21.05
C TYR A 310 21.32 67.26 -22.05
N ILE A 311 21.63 66.57 -23.16
CA ILE A 311 22.41 67.12 -24.26
C ILE A 311 21.69 68.34 -24.86
N ASP A 312 20.39 68.23 -25.11
CA ASP A 312 19.60 69.34 -25.65
C ASP A 312 19.56 70.54 -24.68
N GLY A 313 19.50 70.29 -23.37
CA GLY A 313 19.61 71.33 -22.35
C GLY A 313 20.98 72.01 -22.31
N ILE A 314 22.08 71.26 -22.41
CA ILE A 314 23.45 71.82 -22.44
C ILE A 314 23.67 72.71 -23.67
N TYR A 315 23.21 72.25 -24.83
CA TYR A 315 23.42 72.98 -26.09
C TYR A 315 22.31 74.00 -26.39
N GLU A 316 21.39 74.21 -25.44
CA GLU A 316 20.20 75.06 -25.60
C GLU A 316 19.49 74.77 -26.94
N ARG A 317 19.18 73.51 -27.22
CA ARG A 317 18.51 73.09 -28.45
C ARG A 317 17.05 72.78 -28.18
N SER A 318 16.17 73.22 -29.08
CA SER A 318 14.74 72.90 -29.08
C SER A 318 14.40 72.04 -30.31
N ASN A 319 13.40 71.18 -30.16
CA ASN A 319 12.87 70.41 -31.27
C ASN A 319 11.80 71.25 -31.99
N VAL A 320 12.02 71.50 -33.28
CA VAL A 320 11.06 72.15 -34.15
C VAL A 320 10.59 71.17 -35.22
N GLN A 321 9.33 71.28 -35.62
CA GLN A 321 8.72 70.41 -36.62
C GLN A 321 8.30 71.22 -37.83
N ASN A 322 8.61 70.70 -39.01
CA ASN A 322 8.10 71.24 -40.26
C ASN A 322 6.60 70.98 -40.34
N THR A 323 5.84 72.05 -40.54
CA THR A 323 4.37 72.01 -40.52
C THR A 323 3.75 71.31 -41.73
N GLU A 324 4.50 71.16 -42.83
CA GLU A 324 4.04 70.52 -44.06
C GLU A 324 4.41 69.04 -44.12
N THR A 325 5.60 68.66 -43.64
CA THR A 325 6.12 67.28 -43.76
C THR A 325 6.10 66.47 -42.46
N GLY A 326 5.90 67.11 -41.31
CA GLY A 326 5.93 66.46 -40.00
C GLY A 326 7.33 66.03 -39.54
N GLN A 327 8.38 66.31 -40.31
CA GLN A 327 9.77 66.00 -39.95
C GLN A 327 10.25 66.91 -38.82
N GLN A 328 10.98 66.34 -37.85
CA GLN A 328 11.50 67.05 -36.68
C GLN A 328 12.99 67.38 -36.86
N TYR A 329 13.38 68.58 -36.44
CA TYR A 329 14.74 69.09 -36.52
C TYR A 329 15.15 69.72 -35.17
N LYS A 330 16.44 69.68 -34.86
CA LYS A 330 17.01 70.36 -33.68
C LYS A 330 17.56 71.73 -34.07
N VAL A 331 17.06 72.79 -33.45
CA VAL A 331 17.52 74.18 -33.67
C VAL A 331 17.87 74.83 -32.34
N GLN A 332 18.68 75.88 -32.35
CA GLN A 332 19.01 76.61 -31.12
C GLN A 332 17.75 77.28 -30.52
N ALA A 333 17.51 77.08 -29.24
CA ALA A 333 16.37 77.57 -28.48
C ALA A 333 16.47 79.09 -28.22
N GLY A 334 15.33 79.74 -27.97
CA GLY A 334 15.27 81.16 -27.56
C GLY A 334 14.87 82.16 -28.64
N ALA A 335 14.37 81.70 -29.79
CA ALA A 335 13.76 82.54 -30.82
C ALA A 335 12.23 82.34 -30.87
N ASN A 336 11.51 83.35 -31.36
CA ASN A 336 10.04 83.32 -31.44
C ASN A 336 9.56 82.64 -32.74
N GLN A 337 10.37 82.66 -33.80
CA GLN A 337 10.07 82.02 -35.07
C GLN A 337 11.32 81.36 -35.66
N TYR A 338 11.09 80.21 -36.31
CA TYR A 338 12.10 79.41 -36.99
C TYR A 338 11.69 79.17 -38.43
N TRP A 339 12.64 79.35 -39.34
CA TRP A 339 12.46 79.15 -40.78
C TRP A 339 13.58 78.29 -41.32
N MET A 340 13.30 77.39 -42.26
CA MET A 340 14.33 76.53 -42.88
C MET A 340 14.14 76.45 -44.38
N ASN A 341 15.23 76.49 -45.14
CA ASN A 341 15.21 76.35 -46.59
C ASN A 341 15.46 74.89 -47.01
N SER A 342 15.37 74.60 -48.31
CA SER A 342 15.61 73.26 -48.87
C SER A 342 17.06 72.74 -48.70
N ASN A 343 18.00 73.63 -48.37
CA ASN A 343 19.41 73.31 -48.19
C ASN A 343 19.75 72.94 -46.74
N GLY A 344 18.78 72.99 -45.82
CA GLY A 344 18.97 72.70 -44.41
C GLY A 344 19.53 73.86 -43.59
N GLU A 345 19.67 75.05 -44.18
CA GLU A 345 19.99 76.28 -43.45
C GLU A 345 18.73 76.77 -42.73
N TYR A 346 18.89 77.27 -41.51
CA TYR A 346 17.76 77.77 -40.72
C TYR A 346 18.02 79.19 -40.21
N ILE A 347 16.94 79.97 -40.14
CA ILE A 347 16.91 81.30 -39.55
C ILE A 347 16.12 81.21 -38.25
N SER A 348 16.64 81.82 -37.18
CA SER A 348 15.95 81.99 -35.91
C SER A 348 15.81 83.49 -35.63
N THR A 349 14.61 83.95 -35.28
CA THR A 349 14.33 85.37 -35.05
C THR A 349 13.45 85.58 -33.83
N LYS A 350 13.70 86.68 -33.11
CA LYS A 350 12.87 87.12 -31.96
C LYS A 350 11.77 88.10 -32.38
N LEU A 351 11.71 88.47 -33.65
CA LEU A 351 10.67 89.34 -34.20
C LEU A 351 9.44 88.48 -34.54
N ASN A 352 8.26 88.89 -34.08
CA ASN A 352 7.03 88.10 -34.22
C ASN A 352 6.40 88.18 -35.62
N ASP A 353 6.86 89.12 -36.43
CA ASP A 353 6.33 89.50 -37.73
C ASP A 353 7.35 89.31 -38.87
N TYR A 354 8.53 88.76 -38.57
CA TYR A 354 9.57 88.55 -39.58
C TYR A 354 9.28 87.33 -40.46
N ASN A 355 9.07 87.58 -41.74
CA ASN A 355 8.94 86.54 -42.77
C ASN A 355 10.10 86.69 -43.77
N PRO A 356 11.06 85.74 -43.81
CA PRO A 356 12.20 85.81 -44.72
C PRO A 356 11.82 85.69 -46.20
N ASN A 357 10.60 85.24 -46.53
CA ASN A 357 10.08 85.25 -47.91
C ASN A 357 9.52 86.61 -48.36
N LEU A 358 9.57 87.63 -47.50
CA LEU A 358 9.18 89.02 -47.82
C LEU A 358 10.37 89.98 -47.73
N ASP A 359 11.57 89.47 -47.43
CA ASP A 359 12.80 90.24 -47.28
C ASP A 359 13.60 90.16 -48.59
N ASP A 360 13.79 91.31 -49.25
CA ASP A 360 14.44 91.41 -50.56
C ASP A 360 15.86 90.82 -50.59
N ASN A 361 16.53 90.76 -49.43
CA ASN A 361 17.87 90.16 -49.34
C ASN A 361 17.84 88.63 -49.17
N MET A 362 16.69 88.03 -48.82
CA MET A 362 16.54 86.60 -48.49
C MET A 362 15.63 85.85 -49.49
N ASN A 363 14.95 86.57 -50.39
CA ASN A 363 13.99 86.07 -51.38
C ASN A 363 14.56 85.14 -52.47
N ALA A 364 15.88 84.97 -52.54
CA ALA A 364 16.50 84.04 -53.48
C ALA A 364 16.26 82.55 -53.13
N GLN A 365 15.77 82.26 -51.92
CA GLN A 365 15.49 80.92 -51.42
C GLN A 365 14.09 80.87 -50.79
N LYS A 366 13.39 79.74 -50.92
CA LYS A 366 12.08 79.53 -50.30
C LYS A 366 12.26 79.01 -48.88
N TRP A 367 11.72 79.72 -47.91
CA TRP A 367 11.79 79.39 -46.49
C TRP A 367 10.47 78.83 -45.98
N GLN A 368 10.52 77.68 -45.31
CA GLN A 368 9.39 77.02 -44.68
C GLN A 368 9.39 77.28 -43.18
N GLN A 369 8.22 77.58 -42.61
CA GLN A 369 8.08 77.84 -41.19
C GLN A 369 8.10 76.54 -40.39
N LEU A 370 8.96 76.50 -39.38
CA LEU A 370 9.02 75.42 -38.41
C LEU A 370 8.30 75.85 -37.13
N LYS A 371 7.51 74.94 -36.55
CA LYS A 371 6.85 75.15 -35.25
C LYS A 371 7.62 74.45 -34.16
N GLU A 372 7.90 75.15 -33.07
CA GLU A 372 8.45 74.54 -31.87
C GLU A 372 7.46 73.50 -31.32
N VAL A 373 7.94 72.29 -31.12
CA VAL A 373 7.16 71.22 -30.50
C VAL A 373 7.46 71.24 -29.02
N LYS A 374 6.57 71.84 -28.24
CA LYS A 374 6.62 71.70 -26.78
C LYS A 374 6.19 70.28 -26.42
N LYS A 375 7.14 69.46 -25.94
CA LYS A 375 6.80 68.18 -25.32
C LYS A 375 6.08 68.48 -24.00
N GLN A 376 4.83 68.00 -23.88
CA GLN A 376 4.09 67.96 -22.60
C GLN A 376 4.71 66.96 -21.64
#